data_AF-A0A3Q8XD45-F1
#
_entry.id   AF-A0A3Q8XD45-F1
#
_cell.length_a   1.000
_cell.length_b   1.000
_cell.length_c   1.000
_cell.angle_alpha   90.00
_cell.angle_beta   90.00
_cell.angle_gamma   90.00
#
_symmetry.space_group_name_H-M   'P 1'
#
loop_
_entity.id
_entity.type
_entity.pdbx_description
1 polymer ?
#
loop_
_entity_poly.entity_id
_entity_poly.type
_entity_poly.pdbx_seq_one_letter_code
_entity_poly.pdbx_strand_id
1 'polypeptide(L)'
;MECLLIFSNWVESNSGQIQILIGLVALFLAVLAYFKILEQIQISNKQTNLSIDQTNITIKQMEQLKNERFFELKLRLNIRTREQQKELSSILENFNRLSTRLTCFEEDIRKNYPSSSDGVKGIIDVYRTTITNSFKFATDHFKIVKELQDTIISTKELEKMEEVFYNVEKNQKLYDGSWITIRSIDKTIDDLWIPLNATNETDMIRKIGKLGNNP
;
A
#
# COMPACT_ATOMS: atom_id res chain seq x y z
N MET A 1 48.87 -8.90 -75.13
CA MET A 1 47.66 -9.21 -75.92
C MET A 1 47.62 -10.68 -76.31
N GLU A 2 48.75 -11.28 -76.72
CA GLU A 2 48.86 -12.72 -77.05
C GLU A 2 48.46 -13.67 -75.92
N CYS A 3 48.81 -13.41 -74.66
CA CYS A 3 48.44 -14.31 -73.55
C CYS A 3 46.92 -14.45 -73.37
N LEU A 4 46.15 -13.38 -73.62
CA LEU A 4 44.68 -13.42 -73.56
C LEU A 4 44.08 -14.16 -74.75
N LEU A 5 44.72 -14.08 -75.93
CA LEU A 5 44.32 -14.81 -77.14
C LEU A 5 44.55 -16.32 -77.01
N ILE A 6 45.69 -16.71 -76.44
CA ILE A 6 46.01 -18.12 -76.16
C ILE A 6 45.05 -18.68 -75.10
N PHE A 7 44.78 -17.91 -74.05
CA PHE A 7 43.81 -18.29 -73.02
C PHE A 7 42.39 -18.39 -73.59
N SER A 8 41.97 -17.44 -74.42
CA SER A 8 40.66 -17.44 -75.09
C SER A 8 40.47 -18.69 -75.96
N ASN A 9 41.40 -18.98 -76.86
CA ASN A 9 41.30 -20.15 -77.75
C ASN A 9 41.32 -21.48 -76.98
N TRP A 10 42.07 -21.55 -75.87
CA TRP A 10 42.09 -22.73 -75.01
C TRP A 10 40.77 -22.92 -74.25
N VAL A 11 40.20 -21.84 -73.70
CA VAL A 11 38.88 -21.86 -73.04
C VAL A 11 37.80 -22.25 -74.03
N GLU A 12 37.85 -21.75 -75.26
CA GLU A 12 36.89 -22.08 -76.33
C GLU A 12 36.96 -23.56 -76.72
N SER A 13 38.18 -24.09 -76.89
CA SER A 13 38.42 -25.51 -77.21
C SER A 13 38.05 -26.49 -76.09
N ASN A 14 38.04 -26.04 -74.82
CA ASN A 14 37.73 -26.89 -73.66
C ASN A 14 36.42 -26.48 -72.95
N SER A 15 35.61 -25.61 -73.58
CA SER A 15 34.49 -24.93 -72.93
C SER A 15 33.45 -25.89 -72.32
N GLY A 16 33.18 -27.01 -72.99
CA GLY A 16 32.26 -28.04 -72.49
C GLY A 16 32.76 -28.74 -71.22
N GLN A 17 34.06 -29.04 -71.12
CA GLN A 17 34.65 -29.63 -69.91
C GLN A 17 34.70 -28.62 -68.76
N ILE A 18 35.01 -27.36 -69.08
CA ILE A 18 35.02 -26.25 -68.10
C ILE A 18 33.60 -26.03 -67.54
N GLN A 19 32.55 -26.06 -68.37
CA GLN A 19 31.16 -25.96 -67.91
C GLN A 19 30.75 -27.11 -66.97
N ILE A 20 31.15 -28.34 -67.26
CA ILE A 20 30.89 -29.50 -66.39
C ILE A 20 31.59 -29.33 -65.04
N LEU A 21 32.85 -28.87 -65.04
CA LEU A 21 33.61 -28.62 -63.82
C LEU A 21 32.96 -27.52 -62.97
N ILE A 22 32.54 -26.41 -63.59
CA ILE A 22 31.81 -25.33 -62.92
C ILE A 22 30.49 -25.87 -62.32
N GLY A 23 29.76 -26.71 -63.06
CA GLY A 23 28.53 -27.34 -62.57
C GLY A 23 28.76 -28.26 -61.38
N LEU A 24 29.83 -29.07 -61.38
CA LEU A 24 30.20 -29.94 -60.25
C LEU A 24 30.59 -29.14 -59.01
N VAL A 25 31.39 -28.08 -59.17
CA VAL A 25 31.76 -27.18 -58.07
C VAL A 25 30.52 -26.48 -57.50
N ALA A 26 29.62 -25.99 -58.37
CA ALA A 26 28.36 -25.38 -57.95
C ALA A 26 27.46 -26.36 -57.19
N LEU A 27 27.34 -27.61 -57.65
CA LEU A 27 26.59 -28.66 -56.98
C LEU A 27 27.18 -28.99 -55.59
N PHE A 28 28.50 -29.13 -55.50
CA PHE A 28 29.19 -29.38 -54.24
C PHE A 28 28.96 -28.24 -53.23
N LEU A 29 29.07 -26.98 -53.68
CA LEU A 29 28.77 -25.82 -52.85
C LEU A 29 27.30 -25.76 -52.43
N ALA A 30 26.37 -26.14 -53.31
CA ALA A 30 24.94 -26.20 -52.99
C ALA A 30 24.63 -27.25 -51.91
N VAL A 31 25.27 -28.42 -51.96
CA VAL A 31 25.14 -29.47 -50.94
C VAL A 31 25.68 -28.98 -49.59
N LEU A 32 26.84 -28.32 -49.56
CA LEU A 32 27.39 -27.73 -48.34
C LEU A 32 26.50 -26.63 -47.75
N ALA A 33 25.96 -25.75 -48.61
CA ALA A 33 25.03 -24.71 -48.19
C ALA A 33 23.75 -25.31 -47.58
N TYR A 34 23.21 -26.38 -48.18
CA TYR A 34 22.05 -27.10 -47.68
C TYR A 34 22.28 -27.65 -46.26
N PHE A 35 23.41 -28.32 -46.02
CA PHE A 35 23.73 -28.82 -44.67
C PHE A 35 23.85 -27.70 -43.63
N LYS A 36 24.45 -26.56 -43.98
CA LYS A 36 24.53 -25.39 -43.09
C LYS A 36 23.16 -24.80 -42.77
N ILE A 37 22.24 -24.76 -43.73
CA ILE A 37 20.88 -24.28 -43.52
C ILE A 37 20.14 -25.20 -42.55
N LEU A 38 20.27 -26.52 -42.68
CA LEU A 38 19.67 -27.47 -41.74
C LEU A 38 20.21 -27.29 -40.32
N GLU A 39 21.53 -27.10 -40.18
CA GLU A 39 22.17 -26.82 -38.88
C GLU A 39 21.65 -25.50 -38.28
N GLN A 40 21.53 -24.44 -39.08
CA GLN A 40 20.94 -23.17 -38.65
C GLN A 40 19.48 -23.33 -38.20
N ILE A 41 18.67 -24.11 -38.92
CA ILE A 41 17.28 -24.39 -38.53
C ILE A 41 17.24 -25.11 -37.19
N GLN A 42 18.11 -26.10 -36.96
CA GLN A 42 18.20 -26.79 -35.68
C GLN A 42 18.60 -25.86 -34.53
N ILE A 43 19.62 -25.01 -34.74
CA ILE A 43 20.05 -24.02 -33.77
C ILE A 43 18.93 -23.02 -33.48
N SER A 44 18.26 -22.51 -34.51
CA SER A 44 17.13 -21.58 -34.37
C SER A 44 16.00 -22.20 -33.56
N ASN A 45 15.61 -23.45 -33.85
CA ASN A 45 14.58 -24.16 -33.08
C ASN A 45 14.99 -24.34 -31.61
N LYS A 46 16.25 -24.66 -31.35
CA LYS A 46 16.78 -24.79 -29.99
C LYS A 46 16.74 -23.46 -29.23
N GLN A 47 17.10 -22.35 -29.89
CA GLN A 47 17.03 -21.00 -29.30
C GLN A 47 15.59 -20.59 -28.98
N THR A 48 14.65 -20.86 -29.89
CA THR A 48 13.22 -20.61 -29.66
C THR A 48 12.71 -21.38 -28.45
N ASN A 49 13.06 -22.67 -28.33
CA ASN A 49 12.66 -23.49 -27.18
C ASN A 49 13.25 -22.96 -25.87
N LEU A 50 14.54 -22.59 -25.85
CA LEU A 50 15.17 -21.98 -24.67
C LEU A 50 14.49 -20.66 -24.27
N SER A 51 14.10 -19.83 -25.25
CA SER A 51 13.36 -18.59 -25.00
C SER A 51 11.97 -18.85 -24.40
N ILE A 52 11.27 -19.87 -24.90
CA ILE A 52 9.96 -20.28 -24.35
C ILE A 52 10.14 -20.79 -22.92
N ASP A 53 11.13 -21.64 -22.66
CA ASP A 53 11.45 -22.15 -21.33
C ASP A 53 11.80 -21.03 -20.36
N GLN A 54 12.61 -20.05 -20.79
CA GLN A 54 12.95 -18.88 -19.99
C GLN A 54 11.71 -18.05 -19.66
N THR A 55 10.83 -17.82 -20.64
CA THR A 55 9.56 -17.12 -20.43
C THR A 55 8.69 -17.84 -19.40
N ASN A 56 8.59 -19.17 -19.50
CA ASN A 56 7.84 -20.00 -18.56
C ASN A 56 8.42 -19.95 -17.13
N ILE A 57 9.76 -19.94 -16.99
CA ILE A 57 10.43 -19.76 -15.70
C ILE A 57 10.11 -18.38 -15.12
N THR A 58 10.19 -17.31 -15.92
CA THR A 58 9.86 -15.96 -15.47
C THR A 58 8.41 -15.84 -15.03
N ILE A 59 7.46 -16.42 -15.77
CA ILE A 59 6.03 -16.43 -15.38
C ILE A 59 5.85 -17.13 -14.02
N LYS A 60 6.48 -18.30 -13.82
CA LYS A 60 6.43 -19.02 -12.54
C LYS A 60 7.00 -18.19 -11.39
N GLN A 61 8.13 -17.51 -11.61
CA GLN A 61 8.73 -16.62 -10.61
C GLN A 61 7.80 -15.44 -10.28
N MET A 62 7.17 -14.82 -11.28
CA MET A 62 6.20 -13.75 -11.04
C MET A 62 4.98 -14.23 -10.25
N GLU A 63 4.50 -15.44 -10.53
CA GLU A 63 3.38 -16.03 -9.79
C GLU A 63 3.74 -16.33 -8.33
N GLN A 64 4.95 -16.84 -8.07
CA GLN A 64 5.49 -17.03 -6.72
C GLN A 64 5.57 -15.70 -5.96
N LEU A 65 6.16 -14.67 -6.56
CA LEU A 65 6.26 -13.33 -5.96
C LEU A 65 4.88 -12.72 -5.69
N LYS A 66 3.91 -12.93 -6.60
CA LYS A 66 2.53 -12.47 -6.39
C LYS A 66 1.91 -13.14 -5.16
N ASN A 67 2.13 -14.44 -4.99
CA ASN A 67 1.61 -15.21 -3.85
C ASN A 67 2.28 -14.81 -2.54
N GLU A 68 3.60 -14.59 -2.54
CA GLU A 68 4.34 -14.08 -1.37
C GLU A 68 3.83 -12.71 -0.95
N ARG A 69 3.73 -11.77 -1.89
CA ARG A 69 3.21 -10.42 -1.64
C ARG A 69 1.77 -10.46 -1.12
N PHE A 70 0.93 -11.33 -1.70
CA PHE A 70 -0.44 -11.51 -1.24
C PHE A 70 -0.50 -12.00 0.21
N PHE A 71 0.32 -12.99 0.56
CA PHE A 71 0.38 -13.52 1.92
C PHE A 71 0.89 -12.48 2.93
N GLU A 72 1.96 -11.76 2.58
CA GLU A 72 2.51 -10.69 3.42
C GLU A 72 1.47 -9.59 3.67
N LEU A 73 0.81 -9.13 2.61
CA LEU A 73 -0.21 -8.09 2.70
C LEU A 73 -1.40 -8.55 3.55
N LYS A 74 -1.85 -9.80 3.38
CA LYS A 74 -2.91 -10.41 4.18
C LYS A 74 -2.56 -10.43 5.68
N LEU A 75 -1.33 -10.83 6.01
CA LEU A 75 -0.86 -10.86 7.40
C LEU A 75 -0.82 -9.45 8.00
N ARG A 76 -0.20 -8.51 7.28
CA ARG A 76 -0.07 -7.11 7.71
C ARG A 76 -1.44 -6.47 7.95
N LEU A 77 -2.38 -6.66 7.03
CA LEU A 77 -3.73 -6.11 7.15
C LEU A 77 -4.53 -6.74 8.29
N ASN A 78 -4.36 -8.04 8.56
CA ASN A 78 -5.01 -8.69 9.69
C ASN A 78 -4.51 -8.13 11.02
N ILE A 79 -3.20 -7.90 11.16
CA ILE A 79 -2.63 -7.24 12.33
C ILE A 79 -3.17 -5.81 12.44
N ARG A 80 -3.11 -5.05 11.35
CA ARG A 80 -3.51 -3.63 11.34
C ARG A 80 -4.99 -3.42 11.65
N THR A 81 -5.88 -4.24 11.10
CA THR A 81 -7.32 -4.17 11.41
C THR A 81 -7.62 -4.50 12.87
N ARG A 82 -6.89 -5.45 13.49
CA ARG A 82 -6.99 -5.72 14.92
C ARG A 82 -6.49 -4.55 15.77
N GLU A 83 -5.41 -3.88 15.35
CA GLU A 83 -4.94 -2.65 16.00
C GLU A 83 -6.01 -1.54 15.92
N GLN A 84 -6.63 -1.36 14.75
CA GLN A 84 -7.71 -0.39 14.57
C GLN A 84 -8.92 -0.67 15.47
N GLN A 85 -9.29 -1.94 15.69
CA GLN A 85 -10.34 -2.30 16.66
C GLN A 85 -9.97 -1.89 18.10
N LYS A 86 -8.71 -2.10 18.50
CA LYS A 86 -8.21 -1.69 19.82
C LYS A 86 -8.19 -0.15 19.94
N GLU A 87 -7.73 0.53 18.90
CA GLU A 87 -7.69 1.99 18.85
C GLU A 87 -9.09 2.59 18.96
N LEU A 88 -10.06 2.08 18.19
CA LEU A 88 -11.46 2.49 18.31
C LEU A 88 -12.02 2.28 19.72
N SER A 89 -11.63 1.19 20.39
CA SER A 89 -12.04 0.91 21.78
C SER A 89 -11.47 1.97 22.73
N SER A 90 -10.20 2.34 22.54
CA SER A 90 -9.54 3.38 23.31
C SER A 90 -10.13 4.77 23.05
N ILE A 91 -10.49 5.08 21.80
CA ILE A 91 -11.19 6.31 21.43
C ILE A 91 -12.53 6.40 22.17
N LEU A 92 -13.32 5.32 22.17
CA LEU A 92 -14.59 5.26 22.90
C LEU A 92 -14.42 5.46 24.40
N GLU A 93 -13.43 4.79 25.00
CA GLU A 93 -13.13 4.92 26.43
C GLU A 93 -12.76 6.37 26.78
N ASN A 94 -11.94 7.02 25.97
CA ASN A 94 -11.53 8.40 26.19
C ASN A 94 -12.68 9.38 26.02
N PHE A 95 -13.57 9.18 25.04
CA PHE A 95 -14.78 10.00 24.93
C PHE A 95 -15.75 9.78 26.09
N ASN A 96 -15.84 8.56 26.63
CA ASN A 96 -16.63 8.29 27.83
C ASN A 96 -16.04 8.99 29.07
N ARG A 97 -14.70 8.94 29.21
CA ARG A 97 -13.98 9.68 30.25
C ARG A 97 -14.24 11.18 30.13
N LEU A 98 -14.14 11.74 28.92
CA LEU A 98 -14.44 13.15 28.65
C LEU A 98 -15.89 13.51 28.99
N SER A 99 -16.86 12.67 28.64
CA SER A 99 -18.27 12.86 29.00
C SER A 99 -18.48 12.96 30.51
N THR A 100 -17.81 12.09 31.26
CA THR A 100 -17.84 12.08 32.73
C THR A 100 -17.20 13.35 33.28
N ARG A 101 -16.00 13.70 32.81
CA ARG A 101 -15.29 14.93 33.19
C ARG A 101 -16.12 16.17 32.92
N LEU A 102 -16.75 16.25 31.74
CA LEU A 102 -17.58 17.37 31.35
C LEU A 102 -18.81 17.53 32.26
N THR A 103 -19.41 16.41 32.68
CA THR A 103 -20.53 16.42 33.63
C THR A 103 -20.08 16.88 35.02
N CYS A 104 -18.91 16.45 35.48
CA CYS A 104 -18.34 16.95 36.74
C CYS A 104 -18.03 18.44 36.68
N PHE A 105 -17.44 18.90 35.58
CA PHE A 105 -17.15 20.31 35.32
C PHE A 105 -18.44 21.16 35.33
N GLU A 106 -19.47 20.73 34.61
CA GLU A 106 -20.78 21.41 34.58
C GLU A 106 -21.38 21.56 35.98
N GLU A 107 -21.36 20.48 36.76
CA GLU A 107 -21.87 20.49 38.13
C GLU A 107 -21.07 21.39 39.08
N ASP A 108 -19.75 21.43 38.92
CA ASP A 108 -18.87 22.30 39.71
C ASP A 108 -19.13 23.78 39.42
N ILE A 109 -19.19 24.16 38.13
CA ILE A 109 -19.54 25.52 37.70
C ILE A 109 -20.92 25.92 38.22
N ARG A 110 -21.92 25.05 38.09
CA ARG A 110 -23.30 25.34 38.52
C ARG A 110 -23.39 25.61 40.02
N LYS A 111 -22.61 24.90 40.83
CA LYS A 111 -22.62 25.03 42.30
C LYS A 111 -21.78 26.19 42.80
N ASN A 112 -20.57 26.35 42.28
CA ASN A 112 -19.57 27.27 42.81
C ASN A 112 -19.52 28.61 42.06
N TYR A 113 -19.95 28.64 40.79
CA TYR A 113 -19.84 29.79 39.90
C TYR A 113 -21.13 30.02 39.07
N PRO A 114 -22.31 30.19 39.71
CA PRO A 114 -23.60 30.23 39.02
C PRO A 114 -23.69 31.36 37.97
N SER A 115 -23.04 32.51 38.20
CA SER A 115 -23.00 33.63 37.26
C SER A 115 -22.20 33.33 35.97
N SER A 116 -21.32 32.32 35.99
CA SER A 116 -20.55 31.88 34.81
C SER A 116 -21.19 30.67 34.12
N SER A 117 -22.20 30.06 34.73
CA SER A 117 -22.86 28.85 34.25
C SER A 117 -23.42 29.02 32.84
N ASP A 118 -24.09 30.14 32.56
CA ASP A 118 -24.69 30.39 31.24
C ASP A 118 -23.64 30.58 30.15
N GLY A 119 -22.47 31.16 30.48
CA GLY A 119 -21.37 31.36 29.54
C GLY A 119 -20.68 30.06 29.14
N VAL A 120 -20.54 29.12 30.09
CA VAL A 120 -19.87 27.83 29.84
C VAL A 120 -20.83 26.79 29.23
N LYS A 121 -22.15 26.95 29.43
CA LYS A 121 -23.17 26.03 28.92
C LYS A 121 -23.10 25.82 27.41
N GLY A 122 -22.88 26.88 26.63
CA GLY A 122 -22.73 26.75 25.17
C GLY A 122 -21.55 25.87 24.75
N ILE A 123 -20.43 25.95 25.48
CA ILE A 123 -19.24 25.10 25.23
C ILE A 123 -19.55 23.65 25.60
N ILE A 124 -20.22 23.44 26.73
CA ILE A 124 -20.63 22.11 27.20
C ILE A 124 -21.55 21.43 26.17
N ASP A 125 -22.55 22.14 25.64
CA ASP A 125 -23.49 21.59 24.65
C ASP A 125 -22.78 21.19 23.33
N VAL A 126 -21.82 21.99 22.87
CA VAL A 126 -20.99 21.67 21.70
C VAL A 126 -20.15 20.41 21.94
N TYR A 127 -19.54 20.28 23.12
CA TYR A 127 -18.74 19.10 23.45
C TYR A 127 -19.58 17.86 23.67
N ARG A 128 -20.76 17.96 24.31
CA ARG A 128 -21.71 16.85 24.40
C ARG A 128 -22.11 16.34 23.03
N THR A 129 -22.43 17.26 22.10
CA THR A 129 -22.78 16.91 20.72
C THR A 129 -21.62 16.22 20.00
N THR A 130 -20.40 16.75 20.17
CA THR A 130 -19.20 16.18 19.55
C THR A 130 -18.93 14.77 20.08
N ILE A 131 -19.01 14.58 21.41
CA ILE A 131 -18.86 13.27 22.06
C ILE A 131 -19.90 12.29 21.53
N THR A 132 -21.18 12.67 21.44
CA THR A 132 -22.24 11.81 20.88
C THR A 132 -21.96 11.43 19.43
N ASN A 133 -21.53 12.38 18.59
CA ASN A 133 -21.15 12.10 17.21
C ASN A 133 -19.96 11.15 17.12
N SER A 134 -18.98 11.29 18.02
CA SER A 134 -17.82 10.40 18.10
C SER A 134 -18.18 8.97 18.53
N PHE A 135 -19.14 8.81 19.46
CA PHE A 135 -19.69 7.49 19.81
C PHE A 135 -20.33 6.79 18.60
N LYS A 136 -21.13 7.54 17.82
CA LYS A 136 -21.74 7.04 16.59
C LYS A 136 -20.67 6.67 15.56
N PHE A 137 -19.72 7.57 15.31
CA PHE A 137 -18.60 7.36 14.40
C PHE A 137 -17.83 6.07 14.74
N ALA A 138 -17.41 5.90 15.99
CA ALA A 138 -16.65 4.74 16.40
C ALA A 138 -17.46 3.44 16.25
N THR A 139 -18.74 3.46 16.61
CA THR A 139 -19.65 2.31 16.45
C THR A 139 -19.80 1.90 14.99
N ASP A 140 -19.95 2.86 14.08
CA ASP A 140 -20.04 2.59 12.65
C ASP A 140 -18.70 2.08 12.10
N HIS A 141 -17.58 2.65 12.54
CA HIS A 141 -16.25 2.20 12.13
C HIS A 141 -15.87 0.82 12.68
N PHE A 142 -16.41 0.37 13.82
CA PHE A 142 -16.26 -1.02 14.26
C PHE A 142 -16.87 -2.00 13.25
N LYS A 143 -18.01 -1.67 12.65
CA LYS A 143 -18.65 -2.49 11.62
C LYS A 143 -17.80 -2.51 10.36
N ILE A 144 -17.32 -1.35 9.91
CA ILE A 144 -16.45 -1.23 8.73
C ILE A 144 -15.18 -2.07 8.91
N VAL A 145 -14.49 -1.95 10.05
CA VAL A 145 -13.25 -2.70 10.30
C VAL A 145 -13.52 -4.21 10.34
N LYS A 146 -14.69 -4.63 10.85
CA LYS A 146 -15.11 -6.03 10.82
C LYS A 146 -15.35 -6.53 9.38
N GLU A 147 -16.05 -5.76 8.55
CA GLU A 147 -16.27 -6.09 7.14
C GLU A 147 -14.94 -6.19 6.35
N LEU A 148 -14.00 -5.29 6.62
CA LEU A 148 -12.65 -5.35 6.06
C LEU A 148 -11.91 -6.61 6.52
N GLN A 149 -12.04 -6.98 7.81
CA GLN A 149 -11.46 -8.21 8.35
C GLN A 149 -12.03 -9.48 7.68
N ASP A 150 -13.36 -9.53 7.50
CA ASP A 150 -14.03 -10.64 6.81
C ASP A 150 -13.58 -10.73 5.34
N THR A 151 -13.36 -9.58 4.69
CA THR A 151 -12.81 -9.50 3.33
C THR A 151 -11.37 -10.01 3.27
N ILE A 152 -10.51 -9.63 4.21
CA ILE A 152 -9.11 -10.12 4.31
C ILE A 152 -9.09 -11.65 4.44
N ILE A 153 -9.98 -12.20 5.26
CA ILE A 153 -10.06 -13.65 5.51
C ILE A 153 -10.51 -14.39 4.25
N SER A 154 -11.59 -13.93 3.62
CA SER A 154 -12.27 -14.63 2.53
C SER A 154 -11.63 -14.44 1.15
N THR A 155 -11.00 -13.29 0.89
CA THR A 155 -10.46 -12.99 -0.44
C THR A 155 -9.22 -13.81 -0.79
N LYS A 156 -9.06 -14.10 -2.08
CA LYS A 156 -7.87 -14.66 -2.74
C LYS A 156 -7.30 -13.75 -3.83
N GLU A 157 -7.92 -12.58 -4.02
CA GLU A 157 -7.58 -11.63 -5.07
C GLU A 157 -6.72 -10.50 -4.50
N LEU A 158 -5.58 -10.23 -5.15
CA LEU A 158 -4.65 -9.19 -4.73
C LEU A 158 -5.27 -7.80 -4.82
N GLU A 159 -6.04 -7.51 -5.87
CA GLU A 159 -6.68 -6.21 -6.11
C GLU A 159 -7.63 -5.83 -4.96
N LYS A 160 -8.48 -6.77 -4.51
CA LYS A 160 -9.32 -6.57 -3.32
C LYS A 160 -8.51 -6.33 -2.06
N MET A 161 -7.34 -6.98 -1.93
CA MET A 161 -6.46 -6.76 -0.79
C MET A 161 -5.82 -5.36 -0.80
N GLU A 162 -5.48 -4.84 -1.98
CA GLU A 162 -5.00 -3.48 -2.15
C GLU A 162 -6.10 -2.44 -1.87
N GLU A 163 -7.34 -2.72 -2.26
CA GLU A 163 -8.49 -1.89 -1.88
C GLU A 163 -8.70 -1.87 -0.36
N VAL A 164 -8.62 -3.03 0.30
CA VAL A 164 -8.67 -3.09 1.77
C VAL A 164 -7.55 -2.28 2.39
N PHE A 165 -6.32 -2.38 1.87
CA PHE A 165 -5.20 -1.58 2.34
C PHE A 165 -5.49 -0.08 2.25
N TYR A 166 -6.00 0.39 1.12
CA TYR A 166 -6.39 1.79 0.96
C TYR A 166 -7.44 2.23 1.99
N ASN A 167 -8.46 1.40 2.23
CA ASN A 167 -9.50 1.70 3.21
C ASN A 167 -8.99 1.71 4.65
N VAL A 168 -8.07 0.79 5.00
CA VAL A 168 -7.41 0.76 6.31
C VAL A 168 -6.59 2.04 6.54
N GLU A 169 -5.81 2.48 5.56
CA GLU A 169 -5.04 3.73 5.65
C GLU A 169 -5.93 4.98 5.75
N LYS A 170 -7.04 5.00 5.01
CA LYS A 170 -8.04 6.06 5.10
C LYS A 170 -8.66 6.13 6.50
N ASN A 171 -9.01 4.98 7.06
CA ASN A 171 -9.57 4.89 8.41
C ASN A 171 -8.60 5.41 9.47
N GLN A 172 -7.30 5.11 9.32
CA GLN A 172 -6.29 5.59 10.28
C GLN A 172 -6.31 7.11 10.41
N LYS A 173 -6.36 7.83 9.29
CA LYS A 173 -6.39 9.30 9.30
C LYS A 173 -7.61 9.85 10.05
N LEU A 174 -8.74 9.15 10.00
CA LEU A 174 -9.94 9.54 10.73
C LEU A 174 -9.80 9.29 12.24
N TYR A 175 -9.11 8.23 12.64
CA TYR A 175 -8.81 7.93 14.03
C TYR A 175 -7.82 8.94 14.63
N ASP A 176 -6.80 9.32 13.88
CA ASP A 176 -5.88 10.40 14.27
C ASP A 176 -6.64 11.71 14.52
N GLY A 177 -7.62 12.04 13.66
CA GLY A 177 -8.52 13.18 13.85
C GLY A 177 -9.38 13.09 15.11
N SER A 178 -9.83 11.89 15.47
CA SER A 178 -10.55 11.65 16.72
C SER A 178 -9.66 11.90 17.94
N TRP A 179 -8.40 11.46 17.90
CA TRP A 179 -7.42 11.73 18.96
C TRP A 179 -7.09 13.21 19.13
N ILE A 180 -7.00 13.95 18.02
CA ILE A 180 -6.83 15.41 18.06
C ILE A 180 -8.04 16.05 18.75
N THR A 181 -9.24 15.61 18.41
CA THR A 181 -10.49 16.09 19.01
C THR A 181 -10.52 15.81 20.52
N ILE A 182 -10.20 14.58 20.93
CA ILE A 182 -10.09 14.19 22.35
C ILE A 182 -9.15 15.14 23.08
N ARG A 183 -7.92 15.32 22.58
CA ARG A 183 -6.92 16.21 23.19
C ARG A 183 -7.38 17.65 23.27
N SER A 184 -8.08 18.15 22.26
CA SER A 184 -8.60 19.52 22.23
C SER A 184 -9.68 19.75 23.29
N ILE A 185 -10.61 18.80 23.43
CA ILE A 185 -11.68 18.89 24.45
C ILE A 185 -11.07 18.79 25.85
N ASP A 186 -10.19 17.81 26.06
CA ASP A 186 -9.52 17.59 27.36
C ASP A 186 -8.76 18.84 27.82
N LYS A 187 -7.97 19.43 26.90
CA LYS A 187 -7.25 20.67 27.16
C LYS A 187 -8.19 21.83 27.49
N THR A 188 -9.30 21.98 26.76
CA THR A 188 -10.22 23.09 27.03
C THR A 188 -10.90 22.95 28.40
N ILE A 189 -11.24 21.71 28.80
CA ILE A 189 -11.73 21.44 30.15
C ILE A 189 -10.66 21.82 31.18
N ASP A 190 -9.40 21.43 30.98
CA ASP A 190 -8.31 21.77 31.89
C ASP A 190 -8.07 23.29 31.99
N ASP A 191 -8.00 23.98 30.85
CA ASP A 191 -7.77 25.43 30.76
C ASP A 191 -8.88 26.23 31.46
N LEU A 192 -10.12 25.73 31.46
CA LEU A 192 -11.25 26.37 32.14
C LEU A 192 -11.36 25.95 33.62
N TRP A 193 -11.16 24.67 33.92
CA TRP A 193 -11.50 24.10 35.23
C TRP A 193 -10.38 24.26 36.26
N ILE A 194 -9.12 24.22 35.85
CA ILE A 194 -7.97 24.32 36.77
C ILE A 194 -7.83 25.70 37.40
N PRO A 195 -7.94 26.82 36.66
CA PRO A 195 -7.86 28.15 37.26
C PRO A 195 -8.96 28.37 38.29
N LEU A 196 -10.17 27.84 38.05
CA LEU A 196 -11.30 27.93 38.97
C LEU A 196 -11.11 27.13 40.26
N ASN A 197 -10.15 26.21 40.29
CA ASN A 197 -9.83 25.37 41.44
C ASN A 197 -8.40 25.62 41.98
N ALA A 198 -7.75 26.70 41.55
CA ALA A 198 -6.43 27.10 42.04
C ALA A 198 -6.58 28.16 43.14
N THR A 199 -5.84 28.01 44.23
CA THR A 199 -5.87 28.96 45.36
C THR A 199 -5.03 30.20 45.12
N ASN A 200 -4.07 30.15 44.19
CA ASN A 200 -3.28 31.28 43.70
C ASN A 200 -2.63 30.97 42.33
N GLU A 201 -2.07 32.00 41.70
CA GLU A 201 -1.45 31.93 40.37
C GLU A 201 -0.29 30.93 40.30
N THR A 202 0.50 30.83 41.37
CA THR A 202 1.61 29.86 41.48
C THR A 202 1.10 28.41 41.50
N ASP A 203 -0.02 28.13 42.16
CA ASP A 203 -0.66 26.82 42.19
C ASP A 203 -1.28 26.45 40.84
N MET A 204 -1.85 27.44 40.14
CA MET A 204 -2.36 27.28 38.78
C MET A 204 -1.24 26.89 37.79
N ILE A 205 -0.14 27.65 37.76
CA ILE A 205 1.03 27.36 36.88
C ILE A 205 1.61 25.98 37.20
N ARG A 206 1.68 25.60 38.49
CA ARG A 206 2.13 24.26 38.91
C ARG A 206 1.21 23.15 38.42
N LYS A 207 -0.12 23.35 38.48
CA LYS A 207 -1.11 22.35 38.03
C LYS A 207 -1.10 22.21 36.50
N ILE A 208 -1.01 23.31 35.76
CA ILE A 208 -0.89 23.32 34.29
C ILE A 208 0.42 22.64 33.84
N GLY A 209 1.55 22.94 34.49
CA GLY A 209 2.85 22.34 34.17
C GLY A 209 2.94 20.82 34.40
N LYS A 210 2.04 20.24 35.21
CA LYS A 210 1.93 18.78 35.40
C LYS A 210 1.14 18.09 34.29
N LEU A 211 0.28 18.80 33.58
CA LEU A 211 -0.54 18.24 32.49
C LEU A 211 0.20 18.21 31.16
N GLY A 212 1.11 19.16 30.92
CA GLY A 212 1.99 19.17 29.74
C GLY A 212 3.06 18.08 29.72
N ASN A 213 3.21 17.29 30.80
CA ASN A 213 4.25 16.26 30.97
C ASN A 213 3.71 14.83 31.05
N ASN A 214 2.42 14.59 30.79
CA ASN A 214 1.92 13.23 30.62
C ASN A 214 2.09 12.79 29.15
N PRO A 215 2.84 11.69 28.89
CA PRO A 215 3.01 11.15 27.54
C PRO A 215 1.70 10.66 26.92
#